data_AF-A0A354YWX1-F1
#
_entry.id   AF-A0A354YWX1-F1
#
_cell.length_a   1.000
_cell.length_b   1.000
_cell.length_c   1.000
_cell.angle_alpha   90.00
_cell.angle_beta   90.00
_cell.angle_gamma   90.00
#
_symmetry.space_group_name_H-M   'P 1'
#
loop_
_entity.id
_entity.type
_entity.pdbx_description
1 polymer ?
#
loop_
_entity_poly.entity_id
_entity_poly.type
_entity_poly.pdbx_seq_one_letter_code
_entity_poly.pdbx_strand_id
1 'polypeptide(L)'
;MPGFLFKKLHFKKILNHEQKKSAGQYSSSVSLSQNLEENLRVLREALGSSSDVIIRDMKISSDSNIDAAVVYIDGLVDRALLNHDIL
;
A
#
# COMPACT_ATOMS: atom_id res chain seq x y z
N MET A 1 -36.60 29.58 27.39
CA MET A 1 -36.40 28.77 26.19
C MET A 1 -34.91 28.44 26.00
N PRO A 2 -34.36 27.34 26.55
CA PRO A 2 -32.95 26.99 26.36
C PRO A 2 -32.79 25.58 25.78
N GLY A 3 -33.14 25.38 24.50
CA GLY A 3 -33.07 24.06 23.85
C GLY A 3 -32.01 23.92 22.74
N PHE A 4 -31.36 25.01 22.33
CA PHE A 4 -30.49 25.02 21.13
C PHE A 4 -28.99 25.10 21.43
N LEU A 5 -28.58 25.51 22.64
CA LEU A 5 -27.16 25.70 22.98
C LEU A 5 -26.44 24.40 23.37
N PHE A 6 -27.16 23.39 23.88
CA PHE A 6 -26.55 22.11 24.28
C PHE A 6 -26.26 21.18 23.10
N LYS A 7 -27.01 21.28 21.99
CA LYS A 7 -26.79 20.44 20.80
C LYS A 7 -25.46 20.74 20.11
N LYS A 8 -25.03 22.01 20.12
CA LYS A 8 -23.75 22.47 19.54
C LYS A 8 -22.53 21.96 20.31
N LEU A 9 -22.65 21.80 21.63
CA LEU A 9 -21.55 21.33 22.49
C LEU A 9 -21.33 19.81 22.35
N HIS A 10 -22.40 19.04 22.14
CA HIS A 10 -22.30 17.60 21.88
C HIS A 10 -21.77 17.31 20.47
N PHE A 11 -22.14 18.11 19.47
CA PHE A 11 -21.67 17.94 18.08
C PHE A 11 -20.15 18.17 17.94
N LYS A 12 -19.59 19.12 18.69
CA LYS A 12 -18.14 19.40 18.68
C LYS A 12 -17.31 18.25 19.26
N LYS A 13 -17.87 17.50 20.23
CA LYS A 13 -17.24 16.29 20.79
C LYS A 13 -17.23 15.12 19.78
N ILE A 14 -18.27 14.99 18.96
CA ILE A 14 -18.36 13.94 17.93
C ILE A 14 -17.36 14.23 16.78
N LEU A 15 -17.25 15.48 16.33
CA LEU A 15 -16.26 15.88 15.32
C LEU A 15 -14.79 15.77 15.82
N ASN A 16 -14.55 16.03 17.11
CA ASN A 16 -13.22 15.88 17.71
C ASN A 16 -12.85 14.41 18.06
N HIS A 17 -13.80 13.46 17.97
CA HIS A 17 -13.51 12.04 18.20
C HIS A 17 -12.98 11.34 16.94
N GLU A 18 -13.37 11.81 15.74
CA GLU A 18 -12.85 11.31 14.46
C GLU A 18 -11.40 11.76 14.20
N GLN A 19 -10.96 12.90 14.74
CA GLN A 19 -9.59 13.38 14.52
C GLN A 19 -8.53 12.81 15.48
N LYS A 20 -8.93 12.07 16.53
CA LYS A 20 -7.98 11.50 17.52
C LYS A 20 -7.81 9.99 17.45
N LYS A 21 -8.47 9.30 16.52
CA LYS A 21 -8.37 7.84 16.32
C LYS A 21 -8.01 7.47 14.88
N SER A 22 -6.95 8.04 14.31
CA SER A 22 -6.24 7.48 13.15
C SER A 22 -4.90 8.20 12.95
N ALA A 23 -4.10 8.27 14.01
CA ALA A 23 -2.66 8.37 13.85
C ALA A 23 -2.10 7.01 14.30
N GLY A 24 -2.47 5.95 13.57
CA GLY A 24 -1.72 4.71 13.63
C GLY A 24 -0.27 5.05 13.33
N GLN A 25 0.64 4.65 14.22
CA GLN A 25 2.07 4.79 14.03
C GLN A 25 2.49 4.04 12.76
N TYR A 26 2.43 4.68 11.59
CA TYR A 26 3.22 4.30 10.42
C TYR A 26 4.65 4.81 10.65
N SER A 27 5.28 4.37 11.73
CA SER A 27 6.63 4.79 12.12
C SER A 27 7.67 3.71 11.84
N SER A 28 7.54 3.03 10.72
CA SER A 28 8.65 2.35 10.07
C SER A 28 8.79 2.96 8.68
N SER A 29 9.61 4.01 8.56
CA SER A 29 10.12 4.41 7.26
C SER A 29 11.05 3.30 6.78
N VAL A 30 10.49 2.31 6.10
CA VAL A 30 11.28 1.27 5.44
C VAL A 30 11.88 1.90 4.20
N SER A 31 13.19 2.14 4.24
CA SER A 31 13.94 2.67 3.09
C SER A 31 14.12 1.58 2.05
N LEU A 32 13.98 1.95 0.77
CA LEU A 32 14.32 1.04 -0.33
C LEU A 32 15.85 0.89 -0.45
N SER A 33 16.28 -0.33 -0.71
CA SER A 33 17.66 -0.69 -1.03
C SER A 33 17.91 -0.59 -2.53
N GLN A 34 19.19 -0.52 -2.92
CA GLN A 34 19.59 -0.71 -4.32
C GLN A 34 19.58 -2.20 -4.74
N ASN A 35 19.46 -3.12 -3.77
CA ASN A 35 19.34 -4.55 -4.03
C ASN A 35 17.86 -4.93 -4.21
N LEU A 36 17.53 -5.48 -5.39
CA LEU A 36 16.16 -5.91 -5.71
C LEU A 36 15.67 -7.03 -4.78
N GLU A 37 16.51 -8.02 -4.51
CA GLU A 37 16.16 -9.19 -3.70
C GLU A 37 15.85 -8.78 -2.25
N GLU A 38 16.60 -7.82 -1.70
CA GLU A 38 16.34 -7.24 -0.38
C GLU A 38 14.96 -6.57 -0.34
N ASN A 39 14.65 -5.75 -1.34
CA ASN A 39 13.34 -5.09 -1.43
C ASN A 39 12.20 -6.10 -1.58
N LEU A 40 12.37 -7.14 -2.39
CA LEU A 40 11.37 -8.20 -2.57
C LEU A 40 11.15 -8.99 -1.28
N ARG A 41 12.21 -9.29 -0.53
CA ARG A 41 12.09 -9.94 0.78
C ARG A 41 11.29 -9.08 1.75
N VAL A 42 11.61 -7.79 1.85
CA VAL A 42 10.86 -6.83 2.67
C VAL A 42 9.38 -6.80 2.29
N LEU A 43 9.07 -6.77 0.98
CA LEU A 43 7.67 -6.79 0.50
C LEU A 43 6.96 -8.10 0.87
N ARG A 44 7.63 -9.25 0.75
CA ARG A 44 7.07 -10.56 1.14
C ARG A 44 6.78 -10.62 2.64
N GLU A 45 7.69 -10.12 3.47
CA GLU A 45 7.50 -10.05 4.93
C GLU A 45 6.36 -9.10 5.31
N ALA A 46 6.24 -7.96 4.62
CA ALA A 46 5.19 -6.96 4.89
C ALA A 46 3.80 -7.39 4.42
N LEU A 47 3.70 -8.05 3.26
CA LEU A 47 2.43 -8.50 2.67
C LEU A 47 1.99 -9.89 3.19
N GLY A 48 2.91 -10.64 3.81
CA GLY A 48 2.63 -11.93 4.41
C GLY A 48 2.17 -12.98 3.39
N SER A 49 1.25 -13.84 3.81
CA SER A 49 0.70 -14.93 3.00
C SER A 49 -0.54 -14.51 2.19
N SER A 50 -0.63 -13.26 1.76
CA SER A 50 -1.77 -12.80 0.94
C SER A 50 -1.78 -13.56 -0.39
N SER A 51 -2.86 -14.30 -0.65
CA SER A 51 -2.95 -15.17 -1.83
C SER A 51 -3.21 -14.41 -3.14
N ASP A 52 -3.67 -13.17 -3.02
CA ASP A 52 -3.93 -12.26 -4.13
C ASP A 52 -2.69 -11.47 -4.55
N VAL A 53 -1.65 -11.38 -3.71
CA VAL A 53 -0.39 -10.70 -4.07
C VAL A 53 0.45 -11.62 -4.95
N ILE A 54 0.73 -11.18 -6.17
CA ILE A 54 1.61 -11.86 -7.12
C ILE A 54 2.90 -11.04 -7.29
N ILE A 55 4.03 -11.71 -7.09
CA ILE A 55 5.37 -11.18 -7.34
C ILE A 55 5.98 -12.00 -8.49
N ARG A 56 6.23 -11.35 -9.62
CA ARG A 56 6.78 -11.98 -10.83
C ARG A 56 8.14 -11.38 -11.17
N ASP A 57 9.19 -12.20 -11.09
CA ASP A 57 10.53 -11.83 -11.51
C ASP A 57 10.64 -11.80 -13.04
N MET A 58 11.44 -10.88 -13.57
CA MET A 58 11.65 -10.68 -15.00
C MET A 58 12.99 -10.01 -15.30
N LYS A 59 13.33 -9.93 -16.58
CA LYS A 59 14.49 -9.19 -17.06
C LYS A 59 14.07 -8.11 -18.05
N ILE A 60 14.46 -6.87 -17.79
CA ILE A 60 14.05 -5.69 -18.56
C ILE A 60 15.19 -5.12 -19.39
N SER A 61 15.81 -5.97 -20.21
CA SER A 61 16.71 -5.59 -21.30
C SER A 61 17.37 -6.85 -21.83
N SER A 62 17.27 -7.08 -23.14
CA SER A 62 17.95 -8.20 -23.81
C SER A 62 19.47 -8.07 -23.78
N ASP A 63 20.00 -6.84 -23.72
CA ASP A 63 21.43 -6.59 -23.87
C ASP A 63 22.15 -6.45 -22.51
N SER A 64 21.45 -5.94 -21.50
CA SER A 64 22.04 -5.66 -20.18
C SER A 64 21.50 -6.54 -19.06
N ASN A 65 20.59 -7.49 -19.35
CA ASN A 65 20.12 -8.53 -18.44
C ASN A 65 19.68 -8.00 -17.06
N ILE A 66 19.05 -6.82 -17.05
CA ILE A 66 18.69 -6.10 -15.82
C ILE A 66 17.57 -6.86 -15.12
N ASP A 67 17.83 -7.31 -13.91
CA ASP A 67 16.84 -7.98 -13.06
C ASP A 67 15.79 -6.97 -12.57
N ALA A 68 14.52 -7.34 -12.71
CA ALA A 68 13.37 -6.58 -12.26
C ALA A 68 12.28 -7.51 -11.75
N ALA A 69 11.29 -6.94 -11.06
CA ALA A 69 10.12 -7.68 -10.62
C ALA A 69 8.89 -6.80 -10.68
N VAL A 70 7.75 -7.42 -10.98
CA VAL A 70 6.44 -6.78 -10.95
C VAL A 70 5.63 -7.37 -9.81
N VAL A 71 5.13 -6.50 -8.94
CA VAL A 71 4.34 -6.82 -7.76
C VAL A 71 2.94 -6.26 -7.97
N TYR A 72 1.92 -7.10 -7.92
CA TYR A 72 0.54 -6.68 -8.14
C TYR A 72 -0.46 -7.53 -7.34
N ILE A 73 -1.70 -7.03 -7.22
CA ILE A 73 -2.80 -7.74 -6.59
C ILE A 73 -3.73 -8.29 -7.67
N ASP A 74 -3.97 -9.59 -7.64
CA ASP A 74 -4.89 -10.28 -8.53
C ASP A 74 -6.32 -9.80 -8.31
N GLY A 75 -7.02 -9.52 -9.41
CA GLY A 75 -8.36 -8.93 -9.39
C GLY A 75 -8.40 -7.41 -9.27
N LEU A 76 -7.26 -6.73 -9.00
CA LEU A 76 -7.16 -5.27 -9.00
C LEU A 76 -6.39 -4.69 -10.21
N VAL A 77 -5.86 -5.57 -11.06
CA VAL A 77 -5.15 -5.17 -12.29
C VAL A 77 -5.88 -5.67 -13.53
N ASP A 78 -5.78 -4.91 -14.62
CA ASP A 78 -6.10 -5.43 -15.95
C ASP A 78 -4.98 -6.36 -16.41
N ARG A 79 -5.29 -7.66 -16.47
CA ARG A 79 -4.34 -8.70 -16.85
C ARG A 79 -3.93 -8.62 -18.33
N ALA A 80 -4.79 -8.12 -19.22
CA ALA A 80 -4.46 -7.99 -20.64
C ALA A 80 -3.45 -6.86 -20.84
N LEU A 81 -3.70 -5.71 -20.22
CA LEU A 81 -2.77 -4.57 -20.23
C LEU A 81 -1.43 -4.97 -19.60
N LEU A 82 -1.46 -5.59 -18.42
CA LEU A 82 -0.24 -6.03 -17.72
C LEU A 82 0.64 -6.94 -18.59
N ASN A 83 0.03 -7.89 -19.29
CA ASN A 83 0.78 -8.83 -20.14
C ASN A 83 1.26 -8.24 -21.46
N HIS A 84 0.66 -7.13 -21.93
CA HIS A 84 1.02 -6.53 -23.22
C HIS A 84 2.02 -5.38 -23.06
N ASP A 85 1.86 -4.54 -22.04
CA ASP A 85 2.61 -3.30 -21.90
C ASP A 85 3.77 -3.39 -20.92
N ILE A 86 3.76 -4.37 -20.00
CA ILE A 86 4.75 -4.49 -18.92
C ILE A 86 5.58 -5.77 -19.00
N LEU A 87 4.98 -6.89 -19.39
CA LEU A 87 5.61 -8.22 -19.47
C LEU A 87 6.04 -8.57 -20.89
#